data_AF-A0A0G1I6R8-F1
#
_entry.id   AF-A0A0G1I6R8-F1
#
_cell.length_a   1.000
_cell.length_b   1.000
_cell.length_c   1.000
_cell.angle_alpha   90.00
_cell.angle_beta   90.00
_cell.angle_gamma   90.00
#
_symmetry.space_group_name_H-M   'P 1'
#
loop_
_entity.id
_entity.type
_entity.pdbx_description
1 polymer ?
#
loop_
_entity_poly.entity_id
_entity_poly.type
_entity_poly.pdbx_seq_one_letter_code
_entity_poly.pdbx_strand_id
1 'polypeptide(L)'
;MEISVEDLNSYFLFAKERAGVKDEQMVEIYKALVEKIHPLAIGNIYRAARMARQIVEKLLLMHLKKNHDQEQIKKICNALTQDICIHGYPITRDEALDLGLSIENSDEKLNPQIWDLYENYAKIMLLNQPFNPVQELQAEEVKKIQYVGAAIESATLNHEFIFSGHIRKLIKDNQATIDVNIESSHWKIIA
;
A
#
# COMPACT_ATOMS: atom_id res chain seq x y z
N MET A 1 0.63 -5.00 20.44
CA MET A 1 1.56 -4.33 19.52
C MET A 1 1.66 -5.20 18.30
N GLU A 2 1.20 -4.71 17.14
CA GLU A 2 1.41 -5.41 15.88
C GLU A 2 2.89 -5.27 15.51
N ILE A 3 3.52 -6.37 15.12
CA ILE A 3 4.94 -6.43 14.75
C ILE A 3 5.00 -6.61 13.24
N SER A 4 5.70 -5.70 12.57
CA SER A 4 5.82 -5.67 11.11
C SER A 4 7.07 -6.40 10.61
N VAL A 5 7.21 -6.50 9.28
CA VAL A 5 8.45 -6.97 8.64
C VAL A 5 9.62 -6.03 8.95
N GLU A 6 9.35 -4.74 9.03
CA GLU A 6 10.35 -3.70 9.26
C GLU A 6 10.92 -3.77 10.67
N ASP A 7 10.07 -4.01 11.67
CA ASP A 7 10.49 -4.18 13.07
C ASP A 7 11.44 -5.37 13.20
N LEU A 8 11.10 -6.49 12.55
CA LEU A 8 11.92 -7.71 12.57
C LEU A 8 13.26 -7.50 11.88
N ASN A 9 13.27 -6.89 10.71
CA ASN A 9 14.50 -6.60 9.96
C ASN A 9 15.39 -5.62 10.75
N SER A 10 14.80 -4.56 11.30
CA SER A 10 15.50 -3.55 12.10
C SER A 10 16.13 -4.14 13.36
N TYR A 11 15.45 -5.09 14.02
CA TYR A 11 15.99 -5.80 15.18
C TYR A 11 17.28 -6.56 14.83
N PHE A 12 17.26 -7.35 13.76
CA PHE A 12 18.44 -8.10 13.33
C PHE A 12 19.55 -7.20 12.78
N LEU A 13 19.19 -6.13 12.07
CA LEU A 13 20.14 -5.15 11.55
C LEU A 13 20.86 -4.44 12.70
N PHE A 14 20.10 -3.97 13.71
CA PHE A 14 20.67 -3.37 14.91
C PHE A 14 21.60 -4.33 15.65
N ALA A 15 21.20 -5.60 15.80
CA ALA A 15 22.02 -6.62 16.43
C ALA A 15 23.37 -6.77 15.72
N LYS A 16 23.38 -6.87 14.38
CA LYS A 16 24.60 -7.02 13.60
C LYS A 16 25.45 -5.75 13.58
N GLU A 17 24.85 -4.61 13.24
CA GLU A 17 25.59 -3.38 12.94
C GLU A 17 25.96 -2.56 14.16
N ARG A 18 25.11 -2.56 15.21
CA ARG A 18 25.30 -1.70 16.39
C ARG A 18 25.72 -2.47 17.62
N ALA A 19 25.20 -3.68 17.82
CA ALA A 19 25.61 -4.54 18.93
C ALA A 19 26.80 -5.45 18.60
N GLY A 20 27.26 -5.48 17.34
CA GLY A 20 28.43 -6.26 16.92
C GLY A 20 28.22 -7.77 17.02
N VAL A 21 26.96 -8.22 16.95
CA VAL A 21 26.61 -9.64 16.96
C VAL A 21 27.19 -10.30 15.71
N LYS A 22 28.05 -11.30 15.92
CA LYS A 22 28.60 -12.12 14.83
C LYS A 22 27.59 -13.15 14.34
N ASP A 23 27.76 -13.65 13.13
CA ASP A 23 26.84 -14.65 12.55
C ASP A 23 26.70 -15.91 13.44
N GLU A 24 27.77 -16.32 14.11
CA GLU A 24 27.79 -17.44 15.08
C GLU A 24 26.86 -17.20 16.28
N GLN A 25 26.64 -15.94 16.66
CA GLN A 25 25.82 -15.51 17.80
C GLN A 25 24.35 -15.27 17.41
N MET A 26 24.01 -15.30 16.12
CA MET A 26 22.65 -15.03 15.64
C MET A 26 21.63 -16.03 16.16
N VAL A 27 22.05 -17.27 16.45
CA VAL A 27 21.18 -18.29 17.05
C VAL A 27 20.71 -17.85 18.44
N GLU A 28 21.56 -17.18 19.22
CA GLU A 28 21.21 -16.69 20.56
C GLU A 28 20.24 -15.51 20.47
N ILE A 29 20.49 -14.58 19.54
CA ILE A 29 19.59 -13.46 19.27
C ILE A 29 18.22 -13.95 18.81
N TYR A 30 18.17 -14.93 17.91
CA TYR A 30 16.91 -15.54 17.47
C TYR A 30 16.17 -16.22 18.62
N LYS A 31 16.88 -16.97 19.49
CA LYS A 31 16.29 -17.59 20.69
C LYS A 31 15.67 -16.55 21.63
N ALA A 32 16.40 -15.48 21.93
CA ALA A 32 15.90 -14.39 22.77
C ALA A 32 14.66 -13.72 22.17
N LEU A 33 14.59 -13.59 20.83
CA LEU A 33 13.44 -13.04 20.14
C LEU A 33 12.19 -13.94 20.25
N VAL A 34 12.33 -15.25 20.01
CA VAL A 34 11.19 -16.18 20.05
C VAL A 34 10.65 -16.44 21.45
N GLU A 35 11.42 -16.13 22.50
CA GLU A 35 10.92 -16.10 23.87
C GLU A 35 9.89 -14.97 24.11
N LYS A 36 9.96 -13.89 23.31
CA LYS A 36 9.08 -12.72 23.43
C LYS A 36 8.02 -12.66 22.34
N ILE A 37 8.30 -13.22 21.17
CA ILE A 37 7.44 -13.18 20.00
C ILE A 37 7.12 -14.61 19.57
N HIS A 38 5.83 -14.93 19.44
CA HIS A 38 5.39 -16.26 19.05
C HIS A 38 5.98 -16.65 17.67
N PRO A 39 6.59 -17.84 17.50
CA PRO A 39 7.22 -18.25 16.24
C PRO A 39 6.32 -18.17 15.00
N LEU A 40 5.02 -18.46 15.16
CA LEU A 40 4.05 -18.31 14.05
C LEU A 40 3.91 -16.86 13.58
N ALA A 41 4.07 -15.86 14.45
CA ALA A 41 4.05 -14.45 14.05
C ALA A 41 5.25 -14.14 13.13
N ILE A 42 6.45 -14.62 13.49
CA ILE A 42 7.65 -14.51 12.64
C ILE A 42 7.41 -15.21 11.29
N GLY A 43 6.81 -16.40 11.31
CA GLY A 43 6.43 -17.12 10.09
C GLY A 43 5.45 -16.34 9.22
N ASN A 44 4.48 -15.63 9.82
CA ASN A 44 3.53 -14.78 9.09
C ASN A 44 4.24 -13.58 8.45
N ILE A 45 5.10 -12.90 9.21
CA ILE A 45 5.93 -11.79 8.74
C ILE A 45 6.78 -12.21 7.53
N TYR A 46 7.46 -13.36 7.65
CA TYR A 46 8.29 -13.88 6.56
C TYR A 46 7.47 -14.21 5.30
N ARG A 47 6.26 -14.75 5.45
CA ARG A 47 5.37 -14.98 4.29
C ARG A 47 4.94 -13.67 3.62
N ALA A 48 4.63 -12.65 4.40
CA ALA A 48 4.30 -11.32 3.87
C ALA A 48 5.48 -10.72 3.08
N ALA A 49 6.69 -10.77 3.63
CA ALA A 49 7.91 -10.30 2.96
C ALA A 49 8.17 -11.04 1.64
N ARG A 50 8.01 -12.38 1.62
CA ARG A 50 8.15 -13.18 0.40
C ARG A 50 7.10 -12.83 -0.65
N MET A 51 5.86 -12.60 -0.22
CA MET A 51 4.78 -12.22 -1.13
C MET A 51 5.05 -10.86 -1.76
N ALA A 52 5.46 -9.86 -0.97
CA ALA A 52 5.85 -8.55 -1.48
C ALA A 52 6.95 -8.67 -2.54
N ARG A 53 8.01 -9.45 -2.26
CA ARG A 53 9.09 -9.73 -3.22
C ARG A 53 8.58 -10.34 -4.52
N GLN A 54 7.69 -11.33 -4.45
CA GLN A 54 7.13 -11.97 -5.63
C GLN A 54 6.26 -11.02 -6.46
N ILE A 55 5.52 -10.11 -5.81
CA ILE A 55 4.70 -9.11 -6.49
C ILE A 55 5.61 -8.11 -7.22
N VAL A 56 6.62 -7.58 -6.55
CA VAL A 56 7.59 -6.65 -7.16
C VAL A 56 8.28 -7.31 -8.36
N GLU A 57 8.76 -8.55 -8.23
CA GLU A 57 9.39 -9.27 -9.34
C GLU A 57 8.43 -9.44 -10.53
N LYS A 58 7.17 -9.83 -10.28
CA LYS A 58 6.16 -9.98 -11.34
C LYS A 58 5.86 -8.66 -12.04
N LEU A 59 5.73 -7.56 -11.30
CA LEU A 59 5.50 -6.23 -11.87
C LEU A 59 6.67 -5.79 -12.72
N LEU A 60 7.91 -5.95 -12.24
CA LEU A 60 9.11 -5.61 -13.01
C LEU A 60 9.20 -6.43 -14.30
N LEU A 61 8.83 -7.70 -14.28
CA LEU A 61 8.83 -8.58 -15.46
C LEU A 61 7.77 -8.21 -16.52
N MET A 62 6.83 -7.30 -16.22
CA MET A 62 5.94 -6.71 -17.23
C MET A 62 6.65 -5.67 -18.10
N HIS A 63 7.77 -5.11 -17.61
CA HIS A 63 8.51 -4.02 -18.25
C HIS A 63 9.95 -4.41 -18.63
N LEU A 64 10.55 -5.34 -17.89
CA LEU A 64 11.93 -5.79 -18.02
C LEU A 64 11.99 -7.27 -18.44
N LYS A 65 13.04 -7.66 -19.18
CA LYS A 65 13.20 -9.03 -19.67
C LYS A 65 14.07 -9.82 -18.71
N LYS A 66 13.51 -10.88 -18.11
CA LYS A 66 14.21 -11.77 -17.16
C LYS A 66 15.61 -12.20 -17.60
N ASN A 67 15.77 -12.54 -18.88
CA ASN A 67 17.03 -13.08 -19.41
C ASN A 67 18.13 -12.02 -19.62
N HIS A 68 17.76 -10.74 -19.60
CA HIS A 68 18.67 -9.63 -19.88
C HIS A 68 18.88 -8.73 -18.65
N ASP A 69 17.85 -8.58 -17.82
CA ASP A 69 17.79 -7.58 -16.74
C ASP A 69 17.78 -8.22 -15.34
N GLN A 70 18.23 -9.48 -15.20
CA GLN A 70 18.13 -10.25 -13.96
C GLN A 70 18.76 -9.55 -12.74
N GLU A 71 19.96 -8.98 -12.90
CA GLU A 71 20.65 -8.29 -11.81
C GLU A 71 19.95 -6.97 -11.43
N GLN A 72 19.41 -6.24 -12.42
CA GLN A 72 18.63 -5.02 -12.19
C GLN A 72 17.33 -5.34 -11.44
N ILE A 73 16.59 -6.37 -11.88
CA ILE A 73 15.38 -6.85 -11.21
C ILE A 73 15.71 -7.24 -9.76
N LYS A 74 16.80 -7.97 -9.54
CA LYS A 74 17.22 -8.39 -8.20
C LYS A 74 17.58 -7.19 -7.31
N LYS A 75 18.31 -6.20 -7.85
CA LYS A 75 18.66 -4.96 -7.16
C LYS A 75 17.40 -4.20 -6.73
N ILE A 76 16.47 -3.96 -7.66
CA ILE A 76 15.22 -3.24 -7.40
C ILE A 76 14.35 -4.02 -6.39
N CYS A 77 14.21 -5.33 -6.54
CA CYS A 77 13.47 -6.16 -5.60
C CYS A 77 14.05 -6.07 -4.18
N ASN A 78 15.37 -6.13 -4.02
CA ASN A 78 16.01 -5.99 -2.70
C ASN A 78 15.75 -4.60 -2.11
N ALA A 79 15.98 -3.55 -2.90
CA ALA A 79 15.78 -2.18 -2.44
C ALA A 79 14.34 -1.93 -1.94
N LEU A 80 13.34 -2.30 -2.76
CA LEU A 80 11.93 -2.04 -2.47
C LEU A 80 11.31 -2.94 -1.39
N THR A 81 11.94 -4.07 -1.04
CA THR A 81 11.35 -5.05 -0.10
C THR A 81 12.17 -5.32 1.14
N GLN A 82 13.43 -4.87 1.20
CA GLN A 82 14.35 -5.17 2.29
C GLN A 82 15.11 -3.94 2.76
N ASP A 83 15.65 -3.12 1.84
CA ASP A 83 16.57 -2.03 2.21
C ASP A 83 15.82 -0.75 2.63
N ILE A 84 14.66 -0.47 2.01
CA ILE A 84 13.76 0.61 2.45
C ILE A 84 12.92 0.08 3.62
N CYS A 85 13.39 0.36 4.84
CA CYS A 85 12.86 -0.19 6.08
C CYS A 85 11.71 0.62 6.71
N ILE A 86 11.12 1.59 5.99
CA ILE A 86 10.06 2.45 6.55
C ILE A 86 8.86 2.49 5.61
N HIS A 87 7.75 1.96 6.08
CA HIS A 87 6.47 2.02 5.42
C HIS A 87 6.04 3.49 5.34
N GLY A 88 5.96 4.01 4.11
CA GLY A 88 5.67 5.42 3.85
C GLY A 88 6.87 6.27 3.48
N TYR A 89 8.07 5.68 3.29
CA TYR A 89 9.18 6.38 2.65
C TYR A 89 8.83 6.76 1.21
N PRO A 90 8.76 8.07 0.87
CA PRO A 90 8.50 8.48 -0.50
C PRO A 90 9.76 8.28 -1.34
N ILE A 91 9.68 7.43 -2.36
CA ILE A 91 10.77 7.25 -3.31
C ILE A 91 10.70 8.40 -4.32
N THR A 92 11.74 9.24 -4.33
CA THR A 92 11.85 10.36 -5.26
C THR A 92 12.21 9.87 -6.67
N ARG A 93 12.06 10.75 -7.68
CA ARG A 93 12.45 10.44 -9.07
C ARG A 93 13.94 10.10 -9.19
N ASP A 94 14.78 10.85 -8.48
CA ASP A 94 16.23 10.66 -8.49
C ASP A 94 16.61 9.30 -7.87
N GLU A 95 15.99 8.94 -6.74
CA GLU A 95 16.21 7.63 -6.13
C GLU A 95 15.69 6.49 -7.01
N ALA A 96 14.53 6.66 -7.63
CA ALA A 96 14.00 5.68 -8.55
C ALA A 96 14.94 5.47 -9.75
N LEU A 97 15.54 6.55 -10.27
CA LEU A 97 16.56 6.49 -11.31
C LEU A 97 17.82 5.75 -10.84
N ASP A 98 18.31 6.05 -9.63
CA ASP A 98 19.48 5.38 -9.04
C ASP A 98 19.24 3.88 -8.76
N LEU A 99 17.99 3.50 -8.46
CA LEU A 99 17.56 2.11 -8.38
C LEU A 99 17.57 1.40 -9.73
N GLY A 100 17.54 2.17 -10.83
CA GLY A 100 17.48 1.68 -12.21
C GLY A 100 16.06 1.51 -12.71
N LEU A 101 15.08 2.24 -12.19
CA LEU A 101 13.75 2.30 -12.79
C LEU A 101 13.77 3.23 -14.01
N SER A 102 12.92 2.94 -14.99
CA SER A 102 12.74 3.80 -16.15
C SER A 102 11.95 5.05 -15.75
N ILE A 103 12.66 6.17 -15.58
CA ILE A 103 12.08 7.46 -15.19
C ILE A 103 12.15 8.44 -16.35
N GLU A 104 11.03 9.09 -16.62
CA GLU A 104 10.93 10.22 -17.54
C GLU A 104 10.52 11.46 -16.72
N ASN A 105 11.29 12.54 -16.86
CA ASN A 105 10.97 13.80 -16.20
C ASN A 105 9.95 14.58 -17.02
N SER A 106 8.89 15.03 -16.36
CA SER A 106 7.92 15.94 -16.95
C SER A 106 8.54 17.34 -17.10
N ASP A 107 8.30 17.97 -18.25
CA ASP A 107 8.69 19.37 -18.48
C ASP A 107 7.74 20.34 -17.75
N GLU A 108 8.06 21.64 -17.82
CA GLU A 108 7.27 22.70 -17.16
C GLU A 108 5.82 22.79 -17.67
N LYS A 109 5.52 22.22 -18.83
CA LYS A 109 4.17 22.22 -19.42
C LYS A 109 3.38 20.98 -19.03
N LEU A 110 4.01 19.81 -19.03
CA LEU A 110 3.38 18.52 -18.73
C LEU A 110 3.16 18.33 -17.24
N ASN A 111 4.10 18.78 -16.39
CA ASN A 111 4.02 18.56 -14.95
C ASN A 111 2.73 19.15 -14.32
N PRO A 112 2.33 20.40 -14.60
CA PRO A 112 1.05 20.93 -14.12
C PRO A 112 -0.15 20.12 -14.61
N GLN A 113 -0.14 19.65 -15.86
CA GLN A 113 -1.25 18.87 -16.42
C GLN A 113 -1.43 17.51 -15.72
N ILE A 114 -0.33 16.82 -15.38
CA ILE A 114 -0.37 15.59 -14.60
C ILE A 114 -0.95 15.87 -13.20
N TRP A 115 -0.55 16.97 -12.58
CA TRP A 115 -1.03 17.37 -11.26
C TRP A 115 -2.53 17.70 -11.28
N ASP A 116 -2.97 18.52 -12.23
CA ASP A 116 -4.39 18.87 -12.40
C ASP A 116 -5.25 17.62 -12.62
N LEU A 117 -4.75 16.65 -13.41
CA LEU A 117 -5.43 15.38 -13.62
C LEU A 117 -5.54 14.59 -12.31
N TYR A 118 -4.47 14.50 -11.53
CA TYR A 118 -4.50 13.87 -10.21
C TYR A 118 -5.48 14.59 -9.26
N GLU A 119 -5.47 15.92 -9.20
CA GLU A 119 -6.38 16.68 -8.35
C GLU A 119 -7.85 16.46 -8.70
N ASN A 120 -8.16 16.32 -10.00
CA ASN A 120 -9.49 15.94 -10.45
C ASN A 120 -9.88 14.55 -9.93
N TYR A 121 -9.01 13.55 -10.07
CA TYR A 121 -9.27 12.22 -9.52
C TYR A 121 -9.39 12.23 -7.99
N ALA A 122 -8.52 12.96 -7.30
CA ALA A 122 -8.56 13.10 -5.85
C ALA A 122 -9.86 13.73 -5.37
N LYS A 123 -10.42 14.67 -6.14
CA LYS A 123 -11.71 15.30 -5.87
C LYS A 123 -12.88 14.36 -6.08
N ILE A 124 -12.96 13.65 -7.21
CA ILE A 124 -14.11 12.75 -7.48
C ILE A 124 -14.10 11.52 -6.57
N MET A 125 -12.91 11.03 -6.20
CA MET A 125 -12.72 9.86 -5.34
C MET A 125 -12.58 10.20 -3.85
N LEU A 126 -12.59 11.49 -3.51
CA LEU A 126 -12.44 11.99 -2.13
C LEU A 126 -11.15 11.49 -1.44
N LEU A 127 -10.03 11.34 -2.16
CA LEU A 127 -8.80 10.71 -1.65
C LEU A 127 -8.20 11.43 -0.42
N ASN A 128 -8.46 12.73 -0.30
CA ASN A 128 -7.97 13.57 0.79
C ASN A 128 -8.99 13.77 1.91
N GLN A 129 -10.13 13.07 1.88
CA GLN A 129 -11.18 13.17 2.87
C GLN A 129 -11.39 11.81 3.55
N PRO A 130 -11.08 11.69 4.85
CA PRO A 130 -11.35 10.46 5.58
C PRO A 130 -12.85 10.14 5.56
N PHE A 131 -13.19 8.91 5.18
CA PHE A 131 -14.57 8.43 5.25
C PHE A 131 -15.00 8.30 6.72
N ASN A 132 -16.00 9.08 7.12
CA ASN A 132 -16.57 9.06 8.46
C ASN A 132 -18.06 8.70 8.41
N PRO A 133 -18.43 7.42 8.68
CA PRO A 133 -19.81 6.97 8.63
C PRO A 133 -20.77 7.75 9.53
N VAL A 134 -20.29 8.25 10.68
CA VAL A 134 -21.09 9.04 11.63
C VAL A 134 -21.46 10.38 11.02
N GLN A 135 -20.48 11.07 10.44
CA GLN A 135 -20.69 12.38 9.79
C GLN A 135 -21.54 12.24 8.54
N GLU A 136 -21.35 11.14 7.80
CA GLU A 136 -22.17 10.84 6.62
C GLU A 136 -23.64 10.62 7.00
N LEU A 137 -23.91 9.81 8.02
CA LEU A 137 -25.28 9.49 8.43
C LEU A 137 -26.04 10.71 8.98
N GLN A 138 -25.34 11.70 9.53
CA GLN A 138 -25.93 12.93 10.11
C GLN A 138 -27.03 12.59 11.14
N ALA A 139 -28.26 13.06 10.93
CA ALA A 139 -29.41 12.80 11.81
C ALA A 139 -30.31 11.65 11.31
N GLU A 140 -29.97 11.01 10.20
CA GLU A 140 -30.76 9.93 9.61
C GLU A 140 -30.52 8.59 10.33
N GLU A 141 -31.50 7.68 10.30
CA GLU A 141 -31.29 6.31 10.79
C GLU A 141 -30.65 5.40 9.74
N VAL A 142 -30.94 5.67 8.46
CA VAL A 142 -30.39 4.97 7.30
C VAL A 142 -30.16 5.98 6.18
N LYS A 143 -28.94 6.04 5.63
CA LYS A 143 -28.58 6.89 4.50
C LYS A 143 -27.97 6.06 3.38
N LYS A 144 -28.44 6.23 2.14
CA LYS A 144 -27.80 5.65 0.96
C LYS A 144 -26.52 6.42 0.62
N ILE A 145 -25.48 5.69 0.28
CA ILE A 145 -24.18 6.24 -0.09
C ILE A 145 -23.74 5.72 -1.46
N GLN A 146 -22.99 6.57 -2.16
CA GLN A 146 -22.41 6.25 -3.44
C GLN A 146 -21.03 6.92 -3.55
N TYR A 147 -19.99 6.15 -3.83
CA TYR A 147 -18.61 6.64 -3.92
C TYR A 147 -17.92 6.11 -5.18
N VAL A 148 -17.08 6.95 -5.79
CA VAL A 148 -16.21 6.56 -6.89
C VAL A 148 -14.95 5.93 -6.31
N GLY A 149 -14.72 4.66 -6.63
CA GLY A 149 -13.59 3.87 -6.15
C GLY A 149 -12.44 3.73 -7.14
N ALA A 150 -12.70 3.98 -8.42
CA ALA A 150 -11.68 4.05 -9.46
C ALA A 150 -12.20 4.85 -10.66
N ALA A 151 -11.29 5.38 -11.46
CA ALA A 151 -11.59 6.00 -12.74
C ALA A 151 -10.64 5.45 -13.82
N ILE A 152 -11.16 5.25 -15.03
CA ILE A 152 -10.39 4.90 -16.22
C ILE A 152 -10.84 5.82 -17.33
N GLU A 153 -9.90 6.61 -17.83
CA GLU A 153 -10.14 7.60 -18.87
C GLU A 153 -9.25 7.36 -20.09
N SER A 154 -9.80 7.70 -21.25
CA SER A 154 -9.08 7.83 -22.51
C SER A 154 -9.62 9.06 -23.25
N ALA A 155 -9.03 9.39 -24.41
CA ALA A 155 -9.46 10.53 -25.20
C ALA A 155 -10.96 10.51 -25.60
N THR A 156 -11.60 9.33 -25.59
CA THR A 156 -12.98 9.15 -26.06
C THR A 156 -13.90 8.50 -25.03
N LEU A 157 -13.39 8.07 -23.88
CA LEU A 157 -14.14 7.30 -22.91
C LEU A 157 -13.76 7.70 -21.49
N ASN A 158 -14.76 7.90 -20.64
CA ASN A 158 -14.59 8.05 -19.21
C ASN A 158 -15.44 7.00 -18.48
N HIS A 159 -14.82 6.21 -17.62
CA HIS A 159 -15.48 5.20 -16.81
C HIS A 159 -15.14 5.38 -15.34
N GLU A 160 -16.16 5.35 -14.50
CA GLU A 160 -16.01 5.35 -13.05
C GLU A 160 -16.47 4.00 -12.49
N PHE A 161 -15.71 3.44 -11.55
CA PHE A 161 -16.14 2.31 -10.76
C PHE A 161 -16.83 2.81 -9.50
N ILE A 162 -18.11 2.47 -9.37
CA ILE A 162 -18.98 3.03 -8.35
C ILE A 162 -19.29 1.97 -7.31
N PHE A 163 -19.11 2.32 -6.04
CA PHE A 163 -19.65 1.58 -4.90
C PHE A 163 -20.96 2.21 -4.48
N SER A 164 -22.01 1.40 -4.37
CA SER A 164 -23.32 1.84 -3.85
C SER A 164 -23.71 1.00 -2.65
N GLY A 165 -24.29 1.65 -1.65
CA GLY A 165 -24.68 0.97 -0.43
C GLY A 165 -25.47 1.87 0.51
N HIS A 166 -25.50 1.50 1.78
CA HIS A 166 -26.12 2.31 2.81
C HIS A 166 -25.33 2.27 4.12
N ILE A 167 -25.50 3.32 4.90
CA ILE A 167 -25.06 3.43 6.27
C ILE A 167 -26.30 3.36 7.14
N ARG A 168 -26.27 2.58 8.21
CA ARG A 168 -27.38 2.43 9.14
C ARG A 168 -26.92 2.55 10.59
N LYS A 169 -27.70 3.24 11.41
CA LYS A 169 -27.58 3.16 12.85
C LYS A 169 -28.23 1.87 13.35
N LEU A 170 -27.46 1.09 14.11
CA LEU A 170 -27.93 -0.09 14.83
C LEU A 170 -27.83 0.17 16.33
N ILE A 171 -28.72 -0.47 17.10
CA ILE A 171 -28.60 -0.54 18.55
C ILE A 171 -28.28 -1.99 18.89
N LYS A 172 -27.09 -2.22 19.47
CA LYS A 172 -26.63 -3.53 19.92
C LYS A 172 -26.17 -3.41 21.36
N ASP A 173 -26.67 -4.28 22.23
CA ASP A 173 -26.33 -4.28 23.67
C ASP A 173 -26.49 -2.90 24.35
N ASN A 174 -27.57 -2.20 24.00
CA ASN A 174 -27.87 -0.84 24.48
C ASN A 174 -26.85 0.25 24.08
N GLN A 175 -25.98 -0.05 23.10
CA GLN A 175 -25.03 0.89 22.50
C GLN A 175 -25.38 1.14 21.03
N ALA A 176 -25.29 2.40 20.61
CA ALA A 176 -25.45 2.76 19.21
C ALA A 176 -24.17 2.42 18.43
N THR A 177 -24.29 1.56 17.43
CA THR A 177 -23.23 1.20 16.49
C THR A 177 -23.62 1.65 15.07
N ILE A 178 -22.64 1.87 14.21
CA ILE A 178 -22.89 2.16 12.80
C ILE A 178 -22.52 0.94 11.97
N ASP A 179 -23.43 0.55 11.09
CA ASP A 179 -23.23 -0.46 10.07
C ASP A 179 -23.07 0.22 8.71
N VAL A 180 -22.07 -0.21 7.95
CA VAL A 180 -21.84 0.24 6.58
C VAL A 180 -21.91 -0.98 5.68
N ASN A 181 -22.89 -0.98 4.78
CA ASN A 181 -23.12 -2.09 3.87
C ASN A 181 -22.94 -1.63 2.43
N ILE A 182 -22.03 -2.28 1.70
CA ILE A 182 -21.87 -2.10 0.26
C ILE A 182 -22.73 -3.15 -0.43
N GLU A 183 -23.76 -2.69 -1.15
CA GLU A 183 -24.76 -3.55 -1.78
C GLU A 183 -24.38 -3.93 -3.21
N SER A 184 -23.70 -3.03 -3.92
CA SER A 184 -23.30 -3.27 -5.30
C SER A 184 -22.05 -2.47 -5.68
N SER A 185 -21.37 -2.96 -6.70
CA SER A 185 -20.30 -2.23 -7.37
C SER A 185 -20.30 -2.52 -8.87
N HIS A 186 -20.11 -1.48 -9.68
CA HIS A 186 -20.11 -1.61 -11.13
C HIS A 186 -19.35 -0.48 -11.81
N TRP A 187 -18.92 -0.73 -13.06
CA TRP A 187 -18.44 0.32 -13.94
C TRP A 187 -19.62 1.12 -14.49
N LYS A 188 -19.47 2.44 -14.59
CA LYS A 188 -20.43 3.37 -15.20
C LYS A 188 -19.69 4.24 -16.21
N ILE A 189 -20.25 4.36 -17.41
CA ILE A 189 -19.76 5.31 -18.41
C ILE A 189 -20.21 6.71 -18.00
N ILE A 190 -19.26 7.63 -17.92
CA ILE A 190 -19.51 9.05 -17.68
C ILE A 190 -19.51 9.72 -19.05
N ALA A 191 -20.66 10.29 -19.41
CA ALA A 191 -20.90 10.97 -20.69
C ALA A 191 -20.38 12.42 -20.65
#